data_AF-A0A522BZU2-F1
#
_entry.id   AF-A0A522BZU2-F1
#
_cell.length_a   1.000
_cell.length_b   1.000
_cell.length_c   1.000
_cell.angle_alpha   90.00
_cell.angle_beta   90.00
_cell.angle_gamma   90.00
#
_symmetry.space_group_name_H-M   'P 1'
#
loop_
_entity.id
_entity.type
_entity.pdbx_description
1 polymer ?
#
loop_
_entity_poly.entity_id
_entity_poly.type
_entity_poly.pdbx_seq_one_letter_code
_entity_poly.pdbx_strand_id
1 'polypeptide(L)'
;SYERLLRLYKEVAGKSPSKGQLPFSTDWFMTWQPNIHASLFLNIHEYLNKTTEIDEIDVVIKAYQLYLEQTQSQELEPLLSVTRAWRLVKFMDNGMLTLTACSRCGGHFVTHPHEIAKHYVCGLCNPPARAGKGKAGNSLAAATRH
;
A
#
# COMPACT_ATOMS: atom_id res chain seq x y z
N SER A 1 27.55 -2.71 7.63
CA SER A 1 27.26 -3.49 8.85
C SER A 1 25.98 -2.99 9.49
N TYR A 2 25.27 -3.84 10.24
CA TYR A 2 24.04 -3.49 10.96
C TYR A 2 24.20 -2.24 11.85
N GLU A 3 25.34 -2.11 12.53
CA GLU A 3 25.66 -0.96 13.37
C GLU A 3 25.70 0.37 12.60
N ARG A 4 26.23 0.36 11.37
CA ARG A 4 26.26 1.57 10.52
C ARG A 4 24.85 2.04 10.18
N LEU A 5 23.94 1.13 9.86
CA LEU A 5 22.54 1.46 9.58
C LEU A 5 21.81 1.99 10.82
N LEU A 6 22.10 1.44 12.01
CA LEU A 6 21.54 1.96 13.27
C LEU A 6 22.01 3.39 13.57
N ARG A 7 23.30 3.69 13.36
CA ARG A 7 23.84 5.04 13.55
C ARG A 7 23.21 6.01 12.57
N LEU A 8 23.18 5.67 11.28
CA LEU A 8 22.53 6.48 10.24
C LEU A 8 21.06 6.75 10.56
N TYR A 9 20.29 5.74 10.98
CA TYR A 9 18.88 5.93 11.34
C TYR A 9 18.74 6.91 12.51
N LYS A 10 19.58 6.81 13.54
CA LYS A 10 19.54 7.75 14.67
C LYS A 10 19.91 9.17 14.25
N GLU A 11 20.91 9.32 13.38
CA GLU A 11 21.35 10.62 12.85
C GLU A 11 20.25 11.29 12.01
N VAL A 12 19.55 10.52 11.17
CA VAL A 12 18.51 11.05 10.27
C VAL A 12 17.15 11.19 10.96
N ALA A 13 16.73 10.22 11.75
CA ALA A 13 15.38 10.16 12.33
C ALA A 13 15.30 10.64 13.79
N GLY A 14 16.43 10.93 14.45
CA GLY A 14 16.49 11.40 15.84
C GLY A 14 16.04 10.38 16.90
N LYS A 15 15.72 9.14 16.51
CA LYS A 15 15.23 8.09 17.40
C LYS A 15 15.82 6.73 17.02
N SER A 16 15.71 5.76 17.92
CA SER A 16 16.07 4.38 17.58
C SER A 16 14.99 3.75 16.69
N PRO A 17 15.35 2.87 15.74
CA PRO A 17 14.37 2.17 14.93
C PRO A 17 13.50 1.26 15.81
N SER A 18 12.26 1.01 15.38
CA SER A 18 11.35 0.12 16.10
C SER A 18 11.94 -1.28 16.20
N LYS A 19 11.90 -1.86 17.41
CA LYS A 19 12.21 -3.28 17.59
C LYS A 19 11.09 -4.12 16.98
N GLY A 20 11.43 -5.13 16.19
CA GLY A 20 10.47 -6.06 15.61
C GLY A 20 10.90 -6.57 14.25
N GLN A 21 10.39 -7.74 13.88
CA GLN A 21 10.57 -8.28 12.55
C GLN A 21 9.62 -7.57 11.56
N LEU A 22 10.00 -7.61 10.28
CA LEU A 22 9.16 -7.11 9.19
C LEU A 22 7.81 -7.84 9.16
N PRO A 23 6.76 -7.24 8.57
CA PRO A 23 5.47 -7.92 8.43
C PRO A 23 5.63 -9.24 7.68
N PHE A 24 5.31 -10.36 8.33
CA PHE A 24 5.39 -11.69 7.71
C PHE A 24 4.12 -12.13 7.01
N SER A 25 2.96 -11.57 7.37
CA SER A 25 1.68 -11.95 6.78
C SER A 25 1.19 -10.93 5.76
N THR A 26 0.34 -11.43 4.86
CA THR A 26 -0.38 -10.66 3.85
C THR A 26 -1.61 -9.93 4.42
N ASP A 27 -2.04 -10.30 5.62
CA ASP A 27 -3.37 -9.93 6.17
C ASP A 27 -3.57 -8.43 6.28
N TRP A 28 -2.51 -7.69 6.64
CA TRP A 28 -2.60 -6.23 6.74
C TRP A 28 -3.04 -5.61 5.41
N PHE A 29 -2.56 -6.14 4.29
CA PHE A 29 -2.90 -5.66 2.94
C PHE A 29 -4.33 -6.03 2.51
N MET A 30 -5.00 -6.95 3.22
CA MET A 30 -6.41 -7.32 2.98
C MET A 30 -7.39 -6.48 3.78
N THR A 31 -6.92 -5.71 4.76
CA THR A 31 -7.79 -4.83 5.55
C THR A 31 -8.18 -3.58 4.76
N TRP A 32 -9.40 -3.07 4.99
CA TRP A 32 -10.06 -2.08 4.11
C TRP A 32 -9.20 -0.86 3.70
N GLN A 33 -8.84 0.04 4.61
CA GLN A 33 -8.06 1.24 4.24
C GLN A 33 -6.63 0.87 3.83
N PRO A 34 -5.90 0.01 4.57
CA PRO A 34 -4.60 -0.48 4.11
C PRO A 34 -4.57 -1.06 2.70
N ASN A 35 -5.61 -1.81 2.30
CA ASN A 35 -5.74 -2.35 0.95
C ASN A 35 -5.83 -1.24 -0.09
N ILE A 36 -6.59 -0.17 0.18
CA ILE A 36 -6.71 0.97 -0.74
C ILE A 36 -5.36 1.68 -0.93
N HIS A 37 -4.64 1.94 0.17
CA HIS A 37 -3.30 2.56 0.10
C HIS A 37 -2.28 1.64 -0.59
N ALA A 38 -2.29 0.35 -0.27
CA ALA A 38 -1.44 -0.66 -0.90
C ALA A 38 -1.70 -0.77 -2.41
N SER A 39 -2.98 -0.75 -2.80
CA SER A 39 -3.40 -0.80 -4.20
C SER A 39 -2.97 0.44 -4.96
N LEU A 40 -3.13 1.63 -4.38
CA LEU A 40 -2.66 2.89 -4.98
C LEU A 40 -1.15 2.81 -5.27
N PHE A 41 -0.35 2.47 -4.25
CA PHE A 41 1.09 2.30 -4.41
C PHE A 41 1.44 1.26 -5.49
N LEU A 42 0.81 0.07 -5.47
CA LEU A 42 1.13 -0.98 -6.44
C LEU A 42 0.74 -0.63 -7.87
N ASN A 43 -0.36 0.10 -8.09
CA ASN A 43 -0.70 0.57 -9.44
C ASN A 43 0.35 1.55 -9.97
N ILE A 44 0.85 2.46 -9.12
CA ILE A 44 1.95 3.38 -9.48
C ILE A 44 3.23 2.57 -9.77
N HIS A 45 3.59 1.63 -8.90
CA HIS A 45 4.76 0.77 -9.05
C HIS A 45 4.71 -0.03 -10.35
N GLU A 46 3.60 -0.71 -10.63
CA GLU A 46 3.40 -1.49 -11.87
C GLU A 46 3.48 -0.62 -13.12
N TYR A 47 2.96 0.61 -13.05
CA TYR A 47 3.07 1.54 -14.16
C TYR A 47 4.53 1.95 -14.41
N LEU A 48 5.26 2.37 -13.38
CA LEU A 48 6.66 2.77 -13.50
C LEU A 48 7.54 1.60 -13.97
N ASN A 49 7.33 0.40 -13.42
CA ASN A 49 8.07 -0.81 -13.80
C ASN A 49 7.87 -1.18 -15.29
N LYS A 50 6.71 -0.86 -15.86
CA LYS A 50 6.40 -1.12 -17.28
C LYS A 50 6.83 -0.01 -18.24
N THR A 51 7.05 1.21 -17.74
CA THR A 51 7.23 2.40 -18.58
C THR A 51 8.60 3.04 -18.47
N THR A 52 9.45 2.57 -17.56
CA THR A 52 10.78 3.15 -17.31
C THR A 52 11.85 2.08 -17.21
N GLU A 53 13.04 2.37 -17.72
CA GLU A 53 14.24 1.54 -17.56
C GLU A 53 15.04 2.06 -16.36
N ILE A 54 14.59 1.75 -15.15
CA ILE A 54 15.29 2.08 -13.90
C ILE A 54 15.36 0.84 -13.01
N ASP A 55 16.34 0.83 -12.09
CA ASP A 55 16.56 -0.30 -11.19
C ASP A 55 15.33 -0.58 -10.31
N GLU A 56 15.08 -1.85 -9.99
CA GLU A 56 13.90 -2.28 -9.22
C GLU A 56 13.73 -1.51 -7.91
N ILE A 57 14.83 -1.25 -7.20
CA ILE A 57 14.79 -0.50 -5.93
C ILE A 57 14.40 0.97 -6.15
N ASP A 58 14.81 1.56 -7.27
CA ASP A 58 14.47 2.93 -7.61
C ASP A 58 13.01 3.05 -8.03
N VAL A 59 12.44 2.03 -8.69
CA VAL A 59 10.99 1.93 -8.94
C VAL A 59 10.22 1.96 -7.62
N VAL A 60 10.64 1.17 -6.63
CA VAL A 60 10.00 1.15 -5.30
C VAL A 60 10.06 2.52 -4.62
N ILE A 61 11.23 3.17 -4.65
CA ILE A 61 11.42 4.49 -4.02
C ILE A 61 10.53 5.54 -4.71
N LYS A 62 10.57 5.63 -6.05
CA LYS A 62 9.78 6.60 -6.80
C LYS A 62 8.28 6.36 -6.67
N ALA A 63 7.83 5.10 -6.75
CA ALA A 63 6.42 4.76 -6.55
C ALA A 63 5.95 5.14 -5.14
N TYR A 64 6.81 4.98 -4.13
CA TYR A 64 6.49 5.37 -2.76
C TYR A 64 6.38 6.89 -2.60
N GLN A 65 7.28 7.65 -3.24
CA GLN A 65 7.20 9.12 -3.26
C GLN A 65 5.91 9.62 -3.91
N LEU A 66 5.55 9.09 -5.09
CA LEU A 66 4.30 9.43 -5.77
C LEU A 66 3.06 9.03 -4.96
N TYR A 67 3.11 7.90 -4.25
CA TYR A 67 2.06 7.52 -3.31
C TYR A 67 1.89 8.56 -2.20
N LEU A 68 2.99 9.04 -1.61
CA LEU A 68 2.95 10.07 -0.57
C LEU A 68 2.38 11.38 -1.11
N GLU A 69 2.85 11.83 -2.27
CA GLU A 69 2.34 13.03 -2.96
C GLU A 69 0.84 12.93 -3.23
N GLN A 70 0.39 11.78 -3.75
CA GLN A 70 -1.03 11.54 -4.00
C GLN A 70 -1.84 11.58 -2.71
N THR A 71 -1.40 10.91 -1.64
CA THR A 71 -2.13 10.93 -0.35
C THR A 71 -2.17 12.34 0.24
N GLN A 72 -1.05 13.07 0.19
CA GLN A 72 -0.96 14.44 0.69
C GLN A 72 -1.87 15.39 -0.10
N SER A 73 -1.93 15.25 -1.44
CA SER A 73 -2.80 16.06 -2.30
C SER A 73 -4.29 15.89 -1.98
N GLN A 74 -4.66 14.74 -1.44
CA GLN A 74 -6.02 14.41 -1.01
C GLN A 74 -6.23 14.64 0.50
N GLU A 75 -5.25 15.26 1.16
CA GLU A 75 -5.21 15.48 2.60
C GLU A 75 -5.38 14.19 3.42
N LEU A 76 -5.02 13.03 2.88
CA LEU A 76 -5.15 11.73 3.55
C LEU A 76 -3.89 11.39 4.36
N GLU A 77 -4.10 10.81 5.55
CA GLU A 77 -2.99 10.27 6.35
C GLU A 77 -2.40 9.02 5.67
N PRO A 78 -1.09 8.97 5.38
CA PRO A 78 -0.48 7.83 4.72
C PRO A 78 -0.40 6.62 5.65
N LEU A 79 -1.17 5.56 5.35
CA LEU A 79 -1.16 4.31 6.12
C LEU A 79 -0.06 3.32 5.71
N LEU A 80 0.39 3.39 4.46
CA LEU A 80 1.45 2.55 3.94
C LEU A 80 2.82 3.17 4.27
N SER A 81 3.63 2.45 5.05
CA SER A 81 5.03 2.81 5.28
C SER A 81 5.93 2.27 4.16
N VAL A 82 7.09 2.88 3.95
CA VAL A 82 8.09 2.43 2.96
C VAL A 82 8.46 0.96 3.13
N THR A 83 8.57 0.50 4.38
CA THR A 83 8.88 -0.89 4.71
C THR A 83 7.75 -1.84 4.29
N ARG A 84 6.49 -1.44 4.48
CA ARG A 84 5.32 -2.22 4.02
C ARG A 84 5.21 -2.19 2.50
N ALA A 85 5.50 -1.07 1.86
CA ALA A 85 5.52 -0.93 0.41
C ALA A 85 6.55 -1.89 -0.23
N TRP A 86 7.78 -1.88 0.27
CA TRP A 86 8.82 -2.83 -0.16
C TRP A 86 8.40 -4.29 0.10
N ARG A 87 7.83 -4.57 1.26
CA ARG A 87 7.37 -5.93 1.60
C ARG A 87 6.23 -6.40 0.69
N LEU A 88 5.33 -5.49 0.33
CA LEU A 88 4.24 -5.73 -0.61
C LEU A 88 4.76 -6.15 -1.97
N VAL A 89 5.76 -5.44 -2.52
CA VAL A 89 6.43 -5.85 -3.77
C VAL A 89 6.99 -7.26 -3.64
N LYS A 90 7.66 -7.58 -2.53
CA LYS A 90 8.15 -8.95 -2.30
C LYS A 90 7.04 -10.01 -2.20
N PHE A 91 5.83 -9.64 -1.77
CA PHE A 91 4.68 -10.56 -1.82
C PHE A 91 4.13 -10.74 -3.24
N MET A 92 4.20 -9.71 -4.09
CA MET A 92 3.87 -9.80 -5.51
C MET A 92 4.87 -10.69 -6.25
N ASP A 93 6.17 -10.47 -6.04
CA ASP A 93 7.26 -11.24 -6.66
C ASP A 93 7.16 -12.74 -6.34
N ASN A 94 6.77 -13.06 -5.10
CA ASN A 94 6.62 -14.44 -4.63
C ASN A 94 5.24 -15.06 -4.97
N GLY A 95 4.39 -14.36 -5.74
CA GLY A 95 3.06 -14.85 -6.12
C GLY A 95 2.11 -15.05 -4.94
N MET A 96 2.36 -14.40 -3.80
CA MET A 96 1.50 -14.47 -2.61
C MET A 96 0.34 -13.48 -2.66
N LEU A 97 0.45 -12.45 -3.49
CA LEU A 97 -0.53 -11.40 -3.72
C LEU A 97 -0.60 -11.07 -5.22
N THR A 98 -1.73 -10.51 -5.65
CA THR A 98 -1.93 -10.04 -7.02
C THR A 98 -2.85 -8.81 -7.06
N LEU A 99 -2.95 -8.18 -8.23
CA LEU A 99 -3.90 -7.11 -8.51
C LEU A 99 -5.11 -7.67 -9.26
N THR A 100 -6.30 -7.49 -8.69
CA THR A 100 -7.58 -7.92 -9.29
C THR A 100 -8.45 -6.72 -9.60
N ALA A 101 -8.98 -6.68 -10.83
CA ALA A 101 -9.89 -5.62 -11.26
C ALA A 101 -11.24 -5.72 -10.53
N CYS A 102 -11.72 -4.62 -10.00
CA CYS A 102 -13.05 -4.50 -9.40
C CYS A 102 -14.13 -4.57 -10.49
N SER A 103 -15.10 -5.48 -10.33
CA SER A 103 -16.24 -5.62 -11.25
C SER A 103 -17.19 -4.42 -11.30
N ARG A 104 -17.04 -3.45 -10.39
CA ARG A 104 -17.86 -2.21 -10.35
C ARG A 104 -17.15 -0.97 -10.88
N CYS A 105 -15.94 -0.68 -10.39
CA CYS A 105 -15.21 0.53 -10.79
C CYS A 105 -14.06 0.29 -11.77
N GLY A 106 -13.71 -0.97 -12.07
CA GLY A 106 -12.58 -1.32 -12.93
C GLY A 106 -11.19 -1.07 -12.31
N GLY A 107 -11.10 -0.40 -11.16
CA GLY A 107 -9.84 -0.21 -10.45
C GLY A 107 -9.23 -1.52 -9.99
N HIS A 108 -7.90 -1.60 -9.97
CA HIS A 108 -7.15 -2.79 -9.58
C HIS A 108 -6.75 -2.72 -8.11
N PHE A 109 -7.07 -3.77 -7.35
CA PHE A 109 -6.83 -3.83 -5.91
C PHE A 109 -6.04 -5.07 -5.51
N VAL A 110 -5.28 -4.95 -4.43
CA VAL A 110 -4.50 -6.06 -3.86
C VAL A 110 -5.45 -7.14 -3.38
N THR A 111 -5.19 -8.38 -3.79
CA THR A 111 -6.00 -9.55 -3.47
C THR A 111 -5.09 -10.78 -3.35
N HIS A 112 -5.63 -11.88 -2.81
CA HIS A 112 -4.94 -13.16 -2.86
C HIS A 112 -4.94 -13.72 -4.29
N PRO A 113 -3.96 -14.59 -4.61
CA PRO A 113 -3.98 -15.35 -5.86
C PRO A 113 -5.30 -16.11 -6.00
N HIS A 114 -5.77 -16.25 -7.24
CA HIS A 114 -7.02 -16.94 -7.60
C HIS A 114 -8.32 -16.22 -7.20
N GLU A 115 -8.27 -14.96 -6.78
CA GLU A 115 -9.47 -14.13 -6.67
C GLU A 115 -10.17 -14.04 -8.04
N ILE A 116 -11.49 -14.28 -8.07
CA ILE A 116 -12.25 -14.29 -9.31
C ILE A 116 -12.69 -12.85 -9.64
N ALA A 117 -11.98 -12.20 -10.55
CA ALA A 117 -12.23 -10.81 -10.95
C ALA A 117 -13.70 -10.50 -11.27
N LYS A 118 -14.43 -11.43 -11.89
CA LYS A 118 -15.86 -11.27 -12.23
C LYS A 118 -16.74 -10.99 -11.01
N HIS A 119 -16.36 -11.47 -9.83
CA HIS A 119 -17.13 -11.35 -8.59
C HIS A 119 -16.48 -10.44 -7.55
N TYR A 120 -15.23 -10.05 -7.77
CA TYR A 120 -14.51 -9.17 -6.87
C TYR A 120 -15.10 -7.75 -6.88
N VAL A 121 -15.40 -7.22 -5.68
CA VAL A 121 -15.85 -5.84 -5.47
C VAL A 121 -14.95 -5.19 -4.41
N CYS A 122 -14.27 -4.12 -4.78
CA CYS A 122 -13.31 -3.47 -3.89
C CYS A 122 -13.98 -2.76 -2.70
N GLY A 123 -13.17 -2.48 -1.68
CA GLY A 123 -13.62 -1.80 -0.47
C GLY A 123 -14.11 -0.36 -0.65
N LEU A 124 -13.79 0.30 -1.77
CA LEU A 124 -14.40 1.60 -2.11
C LEU A 124 -15.82 1.43 -2.65
N CYS A 125 -16.04 0.40 -3.47
CA CYS A 125 -17.34 0.11 -4.07
C CYS A 125 -18.30 -0.65 -3.14
N ASN A 126 -17.77 -1.30 -2.10
CA ASN A 126 -18.55 -1.94 -1.03
C ASN A 126 -17.86 -1.73 0.34
N PRO A 127 -17.94 -0.52 0.92
CA PRO A 127 -17.29 -0.23 2.19
C PRO A 127 -17.85 -1.09 3.34
N PRO A 128 -16.99 -1.56 4.27
CA PRO A 128 -17.44 -2.29 5.45
C PRO A 128 -18.25 -1.38 6.39
N ALA A 129 -19.07 -1.97 7.27
CA ALA A 129 -19.94 -1.21 8.18
C ALA A 129 -19.22 -0.22 9.12
N ARG A 130 -17.93 -0.42 9.38
CA ARG A 130 -17.09 0.48 10.20
C ARG A 130 -16.26 1.47 9.37
N ALA A 131 -16.61 1.63 8.10
CA ALA A 131 -15.96 2.59 7.24
C ALA A 131 -16.11 4.02 7.77
N GLY A 132 -15.00 4.77 7.89
CA GLY A 132 -15.00 6.14 8.43
C GLY A 132 -15.03 6.28 9.96
N LYS A 133 -15.09 5.19 10.74
CA LYS A 133 -15.02 5.23 12.22
C LYS A 133 -13.61 5.05 12.79
N GLY A 134 -12.58 5.46 12.04
CA GLY A 134 -11.17 5.40 12.45
C GLY A 134 -10.77 6.55 13.39
N LYS A 135 -9.70 6.36 14.19
CA LYS A 135 -9.17 7.38 15.12
C LYS A 135 -8.75 8.65 14.37
N ALA A 136 -9.24 9.80 14.86
CA ALA A 136 -8.86 11.19 14.58
C ALA A 136 -7.64 11.42 13.65
N GLY A 137 -7.86 11.23 12.35
CA GLY A 137 -6.96 11.56 11.26
C GLY A 137 -7.77 11.51 9.96
N ASN A 138 -7.36 12.25 8.93
CA ASN A 138 -8.06 12.30 7.64
C ASN A 138 -8.01 10.92 6.95
N SER A 139 -8.97 10.08 7.33
CA SER A 139 -9.12 8.72 6.87
C SER A 139 -10.15 8.66 5.75
N LEU A 140 -10.02 7.65 4.87
CA LEU A 140 -10.98 7.45 3.78
C LEU A 140 -12.40 7.32 4.35
N ALA A 141 -13.28 8.25 3.96
CA ALA A 141 -14.71 8.17 4.24
C ALA A 141 -15.39 7.29 3.20
N ALA A 142 -16.38 6.50 3.62
CA ALA A 142 -17.24 5.83 2.67
C ALA A 142 -18.03 6.89 1.88
N ALA A 143 -18.07 6.76 0.56
CA ALA A 143 -19.00 7.54 -0.25
C ALA A 143 -20.44 7.17 0.18
N THR A 144 -21.17 8.14 0.73
CA THR A 144 -22.60 7.99 1.03
C THR A 144 -23.32 7.79 -0.31
N ARG A 145 -23.92 6.62 -0.52
CA ARG A 145 -24.81 6.44 -1.68
C ARG A 145 -26.08 7.23 -1.39
N HIS A 146 -26.42 8.18 -2.27
CA HIS A 146 -27.79 8.66 -2.43
C HIS A 146 -28.57 7.65 -3.28
#